data_AF-A0A3A5AJD3-F1
#
_entry.id   AF-A0A3A5AJD3-F1
#
_cell.length_a   1.000
_cell.length_b   1.000
_cell.length_c   1.000
_cell.angle_alpha   90.00
_cell.angle_beta   90.00
_cell.angle_gamma   90.00
#
_symmetry.space_group_name_H-M   'P 1'
#
loop_
_entity.id
_entity.type
_entity.pdbx_description
1 polymer ?
#
loop_
_entity_poly.entity_id
_entity_poly.type
_entity_poly.pdbx_seq_one_letter_code
_entity_poly.pdbx_strand_id
1 'polypeptide(L)'
;MRRAGKEMDLKAQVLKRYQELQKQRDEIDGELKGLQIYLKSVGAVKAPGKSIKGSGKKGSATETIVNVIGKHGDGVSIDQIMKETGLRRPTVNGVLNRMKKEKKIKAIKRGIYVKS
;
A
#
# COMPACT_ATOMS: atom_id res chain seq x y z
N MET A 1 33.97 8.90 -35.71
CA MET A 1 33.27 8.29 -34.55
C MET A 1 33.54 9.13 -33.29
N ARG A 2 32.57 9.90 -32.77
CA ARG A 2 32.76 10.77 -31.55
C ARG A 2 31.51 10.90 -30.65
N ARG A 3 30.50 10.02 -30.77
CA ARG A 3 29.23 10.13 -30.01
C ARG A 3 29.21 9.42 -28.65
N ALA A 4 29.99 8.34 -28.49
CA ALA A 4 29.94 7.51 -27.28
C ALA A 4 30.42 8.23 -25.98
N GLY A 5 31.35 9.18 -26.08
CA GLY A 5 31.87 9.92 -24.91
C GLY A 5 30.90 10.95 -24.32
N LYS A 6 30.04 11.58 -25.14
CA LYS A 6 29.05 12.57 -24.68
C LYS A 6 27.85 11.93 -23.97
N GLU A 7 27.46 10.72 -24.37
CA GLU A 7 26.35 10.00 -23.73
C GLU A 7 26.70 9.48 -22.33
N MET A 8 27.96 9.09 -22.12
CA MET A 8 28.46 8.66 -20.80
C MET A 8 28.44 9.82 -19.79
N ASP A 9 28.81 11.02 -20.24
CA ASP A 9 28.83 12.23 -19.41
C ASP A 9 27.40 12.67 -19.02
N LEU A 10 26.45 12.62 -19.96
CA LEU A 10 25.04 12.93 -19.67
C LEU A 10 24.42 11.95 -18.65
N LYS A 11 24.72 10.65 -18.78
CA LYS A 11 24.26 9.63 -17.81
C LYS A 11 24.80 9.91 -16.40
N ALA A 12 26.06 10.30 -16.29
CA ALA A 12 26.67 10.64 -15.00
C ALA A 12 26.03 11.89 -14.38
N GLN A 13 25.75 12.92 -15.18
CA GLN A 13 25.06 14.13 -14.73
C GLN A 13 23.63 13.84 -14.26
N VAL A 14 22.89 13.02 -15.00
CA VAL A 14 21.52 12.60 -14.63
C VAL A 14 21.53 11.80 -13.33
N LEU A 15 22.47 10.87 -13.16
CA LEU A 15 22.59 10.07 -11.94
C LEU A 15 22.91 10.94 -10.72
N LYS A 16 23.84 11.88 -10.87
CA LYS A 16 24.19 12.84 -9.82
C LYS A 16 22.96 13.66 -9.40
N ARG A 17 22.22 14.21 -10.38
CA ARG A 17 21.01 14.97 -10.11
C ARG A 17 19.93 14.15 -9.41
N TYR A 18 19.77 12.88 -9.80
CA TYR A 18 18.84 11.96 -9.14
C TYR A 18 19.19 11.74 -7.67
N GLN A 19 20.48 11.51 -7.37
CA GLN A 19 20.96 11.33 -6.00
C GLN A 19 20.78 12.60 -5.15
N GLU A 20 21.03 13.78 -5.72
CA GLU A 20 20.76 15.06 -5.05
C GLU A 20 19.27 15.21 -4.69
N LEU A 21 18.38 14.91 -5.64
CA LEU A 21 16.93 14.96 -5.41
C LEU A 21 16.48 13.96 -4.35
N GLN A 22 17.09 12.77 -4.30
CA GLN A 22 16.81 11.79 -3.25
C GLN A 22 17.21 12.32 -1.86
N LYS A 23 18.39 12.93 -1.73
CA LYS A 23 18.83 13.54 -0.46
C LYS A 23 17.89 14.65 0.00
N GLN A 24 17.51 15.55 -0.92
CA GLN A 24 16.54 16.61 -0.62
C GLN A 24 15.19 16.06 -0.18
N ARG A 25 14.72 14.98 -0.81
CA ARG A 25 13.50 14.29 -0.41
C ARG A 25 13.59 13.77 1.03
N ASP A 26 14.71 13.15 1.39
CA ASP A 26 14.89 12.57 2.73
C ASP A 26 15.01 13.65 3.82
N GLU A 27 15.63 14.79 3.51
CA GLU A 27 15.66 15.98 4.37
C GLU A 27 14.25 16.52 4.63
N ILE A 28 13.47 16.74 3.55
CA ILE A 28 12.07 17.18 3.64
C ILE A 28 11.23 16.18 4.44
N ASP A 29 11.40 14.88 4.21
CA ASP A 29 10.70 13.84 4.98
C ASP A 29 11.04 13.92 6.48
N GLY A 30 12.29 14.25 6.82
CA GLY A 30 12.75 14.48 8.19
C GLY A 30 12.11 15.71 8.84
N GLU A 31 12.10 16.85 8.14
CA GLU A 31 11.48 18.09 8.60
C GLU A 31 9.97 17.92 8.81
N LEU A 32 9.28 17.30 7.86
CA LEU A 32 7.84 17.01 7.96
C LEU A 32 7.54 16.14 9.18
N LYS A 33 8.40 15.16 9.49
CA LYS A 33 8.24 14.32 10.68
C LYS A 33 8.42 15.12 11.97
N GLY A 34 9.41 16.02 12.03
CA GLY A 34 9.63 16.91 13.16
C GLY A 34 8.44 17.84 13.41
N LEU A 35 7.95 18.49 12.35
CA LEU A 35 6.77 19.35 12.41
C LEU A 35 5.51 18.58 12.82
N GLN A 36 5.33 17.35 12.32
CA GLN A 36 4.22 16.49 12.73
C GLN A 36 4.27 16.13 14.23
N ILE A 37 5.46 15.87 14.79
CA ILE A 37 5.64 15.61 16.22
C ILE A 37 5.26 16.86 17.02
N TYR A 38 5.75 18.03 16.63
CA TYR A 38 5.43 19.29 17.28
C TYR A 38 3.92 19.57 17.26
N LEU A 39 3.29 19.49 16.08
CA LEU A 39 1.84 19.68 15.90
C LEU A 39 0.99 18.72 16.76
N LYS A 40 1.46 17.48 16.96
CA LYS A 40 0.82 16.52 17.86
C LYS A 40 0.99 16.92 19.33
N SER A 41 2.14 17.45 19.72
CA SER A 41 2.41 17.88 21.09
C SER A 41 1.59 19.11 21.51
N VAL A 42 1.40 20.06 20.59
CA VAL A 42 0.63 21.30 20.86
C VAL A 42 -0.89 21.13 20.65
N GLY A 43 -1.36 19.90 20.41
CA GLY A 43 -2.79 19.59 20.25
C GLY A 43 -3.44 20.17 18.99
N ALA A 44 -2.67 20.82 18.10
CA ALA A 44 -3.17 21.47 16.89
C ALA A 44 -3.62 20.47 15.82
N VAL A 45 -3.16 19.21 15.88
CA VAL A 45 -3.54 18.17 14.93
C VAL A 45 -4.11 16.96 15.68
N LYS A 46 -5.42 16.77 15.55
CA LYS A 46 -6.10 15.53 15.95
C LYS A 46 -5.49 14.39 15.13
N ALA A 47 -4.83 13.45 15.81
CA ALA A 47 -4.10 12.37 15.15
C ALA A 47 -4.97 11.69 14.08
N PRO A 48 -4.54 11.58 12.81
CA PRO A 48 -5.20 10.69 11.87
C PRO A 48 -5.12 9.28 12.48
N GLY A 49 -6.27 8.68 12.77
CA GLY A 49 -6.35 7.39 13.42
C GLY A 49 -5.46 6.37 12.71
N LYS A 50 -4.42 5.90 13.42
CA LYS A 50 -3.51 4.78 13.13
C LYS A 50 -3.72 4.15 11.74
N SER A 51 -3.22 4.79 10.68
CA SER A 51 -2.98 4.08 9.42
C SER A 51 -1.66 3.35 9.57
N ILE A 52 -1.75 2.04 9.74
CA ILE A 52 -0.60 1.14 9.84
C ILE A 52 0.22 1.30 8.55
N LYS A 53 1.45 1.80 8.69
CA LYS A 53 2.49 1.79 7.66
C LYS A 53 2.87 0.32 7.43
N GLY A 54 2.26 -0.31 6.43
CA GLY A 54 2.72 -1.57 5.85
C GLY A 54 3.46 -1.27 4.56
N SER A 55 4.78 -1.24 4.63
CA SER A 55 5.69 -1.26 3.48
C SER A 55 5.66 -2.64 2.81
N GLY A 56 5.34 -2.67 1.52
CA GLY A 56 5.44 -3.88 0.70
C GLY A 56 4.43 -3.82 -0.43
N LYS A 57 4.93 -3.74 -1.68
CA LYS A 57 4.20 -3.80 -2.96
C LYS A 57 2.67 -3.70 -2.82
N LYS A 58 2.10 -2.51 -3.07
CA LYS A 58 0.65 -2.35 -3.25
C LYS A 58 0.22 -3.15 -4.48
N GLY A 59 0.03 -4.45 -4.31
CA GLY A 59 -1.05 -5.12 -5.01
C GLY A 59 -2.34 -4.39 -4.65
N SER A 60 -3.26 -4.30 -5.59
CA SER A 60 -4.58 -3.71 -5.33
C SER A 60 -5.18 -4.39 -4.10
N ALA A 61 -5.95 -3.67 -3.27
CA ALA A 61 -6.65 -4.26 -2.12
C ALA A 61 -7.44 -5.53 -2.51
N THR A 62 -7.90 -5.57 -3.76
CA THR A 62 -8.49 -6.74 -4.43
C THR A 62 -7.54 -7.94 -4.49
N GLU A 63 -6.31 -7.76 -4.96
CA GLU A 63 -5.31 -8.84 -5.08
C GLU A 63 -4.93 -9.38 -3.70
N THR A 64 -4.78 -8.50 -2.71
CA THR A 64 -4.48 -8.92 -1.33
C THR A 64 -5.60 -9.82 -0.77
N ILE A 65 -6.86 -9.41 -0.95
CA ILE A 65 -8.03 -10.19 -0.48
C ILE A 65 -8.15 -11.51 -1.25
N VAL A 66 -7.95 -11.51 -2.58
CA VAL A 66 -7.93 -12.75 -3.40
C VAL A 66 -6.85 -13.70 -2.91
N ASN A 67 -5.66 -13.21 -2.62
CA ASN A 67 -4.54 -14.03 -2.16
C ASN A 67 -4.83 -14.64 -0.79
N VAL A 68 -5.43 -13.88 0.14
CA VAL A 68 -5.86 -14.40 1.44
C VAL A 68 -6.92 -15.49 1.26
N ILE A 69 -7.95 -15.25 0.44
CA ILE A 69 -9.00 -16.25 0.18
C ILE A 69 -8.42 -17.48 -0.53
N GLY A 70 -7.47 -17.31 -1.43
CA GLY A 70 -6.82 -18.42 -2.14
C GLY A 70 -5.89 -19.27 -1.27
N LYS A 71 -5.32 -18.70 -0.20
CA LYS A 71 -4.50 -19.45 0.77
C LYS A 71 -5.34 -20.39 1.65
N HIS A 72 -6.60 -20.02 1.89
CA HIS A 72 -7.51 -20.72 2.78
C HIS A 72 -8.63 -21.36 1.95
N GLY A 73 -8.38 -22.59 1.48
CA GLY A 73 -9.30 -23.35 0.62
C GLY A 73 -10.66 -23.66 1.25
N ASP A 74 -10.74 -23.68 2.58
CA ASP A 74 -11.95 -24.04 3.34
C ASP A 74 -12.91 -22.86 3.56
N GLY A 75 -12.50 -21.66 3.14
CA GLY A 75 -13.29 -20.43 3.23
C GLY A 75 -12.82 -19.50 4.34
N VAL A 76 -12.84 -18.21 4.04
CA VAL A 76 -12.31 -17.16 4.91
C VAL A 76 -13.43 -16.26 5.41
N SER A 77 -13.39 -15.98 6.71
CA SER A 77 -14.28 -15.02 7.35
C SER A 77 -13.84 -13.57 7.10
N ILE A 78 -14.80 -12.63 7.17
CA ILE A 78 -14.51 -11.19 7.03
C ILE A 78 -13.49 -10.72 8.09
N ASP A 79 -13.64 -11.17 9.33
CA ASP A 79 -12.77 -10.75 10.44
C ASP A 79 -11.32 -11.26 10.23
N GLN A 80 -11.17 -12.46 9.67
CA GLN A 80 -9.86 -13.01 9.32
C GLN A 80 -9.21 -12.27 8.14
N ILE A 81 -9.99 -11.91 7.11
CA ILE A 81 -9.51 -11.05 6.03
C ILE A 81 -9.04 -9.70 6.59
N MET A 82 -9.80 -9.10 7.51
CA MET A 82 -9.41 -7.85 8.15
C MET A 82 -8.11 -7.99 8.97
N LYS A 83 -7.94 -9.09 9.70
CA LYS A 83 -6.74 -9.36 10.50
C LYS A 83 -5.49 -9.55 9.64
N GLU A 84 -5.60 -10.27 8.52
CA GLU A 84 -4.47 -10.56 7.63
C GLU A 84 -4.12 -9.38 6.71
N THR A 85 -5.12 -8.62 6.26
CA THR A 85 -4.92 -7.52 5.30
C THR A 85 -4.76 -6.15 5.97
N GLY A 86 -5.20 -6.00 7.22
CA GLY A 86 -5.26 -4.70 7.92
C GLY A 86 -6.27 -3.72 7.31
N LEU A 87 -7.14 -4.18 6.40
CA LEU A 87 -8.13 -3.36 5.72
C LEU A 87 -9.36 -3.12 6.60
N ARG A 88 -10.01 -1.96 6.40
CA ARG A 88 -11.25 -1.62 7.10
C ARG A 88 -12.43 -2.42 6.54
N ARG A 89 -13.38 -2.75 7.41
CA ARG A 89 -14.60 -3.52 7.07
C ARG A 89 -15.36 -2.98 5.84
N PRO A 90 -15.56 -1.66 5.65
CA PRO A 90 -16.23 -1.14 4.45
C PRO A 90 -15.47 -1.46 3.16
N THR A 91 -14.13 -1.36 3.19
CA THR A 91 -13.27 -1.68 2.04
C THR A 91 -13.33 -3.17 1.72
N VAL A 92 -13.25 -4.03 2.73
CA VAL A 92 -13.36 -5.49 2.57
C VAL A 92 -14.72 -5.85 1.97
N ASN A 93 -15.81 -5.31 2.50
CA ASN A 93 -17.16 -5.56 1.97
C ASN A 93 -17.32 -5.08 0.53
N GLY A 94 -16.80 -3.89 0.19
CA GLY A 94 -16.86 -3.37 -1.18
C GLY A 94 -16.11 -4.26 -2.18
N VAL A 95 -14.92 -4.72 -1.80
CA VAL A 95 -14.11 -5.64 -2.61
C VAL A 95 -14.79 -7.01 -2.74
N LEU A 96 -15.27 -7.61 -1.64
CA LEU A 96 -15.97 -8.89 -1.67
C LEU A 96 -17.24 -8.82 -2.55
N ASN A 97 -18.01 -7.74 -2.44
CA ASN A 97 -19.21 -7.55 -3.27
C ASN A 97 -18.87 -7.42 -4.75
N ARG A 98 -17.81 -6.66 -5.08
CA ARG A 98 -17.33 -6.55 -6.47
C ARG A 98 -16.84 -7.91 -6.99
N MET A 99 -16.02 -8.63 -6.23
CA MET A 99 -15.47 -9.91 -6.63
C MET A 99 -16.53 -11.02 -6.76
N LYS A 100 -17.57 -10.97 -5.92
CA LYS A 100 -18.75 -11.83 -6.06
C LYS A 100 -19.49 -11.56 -7.38
N LYS A 101 -19.63 -10.29 -7.79
CA LYS A 101 -20.19 -9.92 -9.10
C LYS A 101 -19.32 -10.41 -10.26
N GLU A 102 -18.00 -10.30 -10.12
CA GLU A 102 -17.02 -10.78 -11.09
C GLU A 102 -16.85 -12.31 -11.10
N LYS A 103 -17.62 -13.06 -10.29
CA LYS A 103 -17.56 -14.53 -10.16
C LYS A 103 -16.19 -15.09 -9.74
N LYS A 104 -15.31 -14.26 -9.18
CA LYS A 104 -13.98 -14.68 -8.69
C LYS A 104 -14.03 -15.40 -7.34
N ILE A 105 -15.08 -15.14 -6.55
CA ILE A 105 -15.32 -15.76 -5.24
C ILE A 105 -16.78 -16.18 -5.10
N LYS A 106 -17.00 -17.19 -4.28
CA LYS A 106 -18.33 -17.67 -3.87
C LYS A 106 -18.47 -17.57 -2.35
N ALA A 107 -19.68 -17.29 -1.90
CA ALA A 107 -20.00 -17.34 -0.47
C ALA A 107 -20.58 -18.72 -0.15
N ILE A 108 -19.92 -19.48 0.73
CA ILE A 108 -20.43 -20.79 1.18
C ILE A 108 -21.57 -20.58 2.17
N LYS A 109 -21.33 -19.69 3.15
CA LYS A 109 -22.28 -19.29 4.19
C LYS A 109 -22.17 -17.80 4.42
N ARG A 110 -23.12 -17.22 5.17
CA ARG A 110 -23.10 -15.80 5.50
C ARG A 110 -21.77 -15.42 6.16
N GLY A 111 -20.98 -14.58 5.50
CA GLY A 111 -19.69 -14.11 6.00
C GLY A 111 -18.49 -15.03 5.76
N ILE A 112 -18.65 -16.15 5.04
CA ILE A 112 -17.56 -17.08 4.69
C ILE A 112 -17.43 -17.17 3.17
N TYR A 113 -16.23 -16.88 2.65
CA TYR A 113 -15.96 -16.75 1.22
C TYR A 113 -14.83 -17.69 0.77
N VAL A 114 -15.02 -18.36 -0.37
CA VAL A 114 -14.01 -19.18 -1.06
C VAL A 114 -13.73 -18.65 -2.45
N LYS A 115 -12.54 -18.96 -2.95
CA LYS A 115 -12.19 -18.73 -4.36
C LYS A 115 -13.06 -19.64 -5.23
N SER A 116 -13.66 -19.06 -6.27
CA SER A 116 -14.49 -19.82 -7.23
C SER A 116 -13.65 -20.63 -8.20
#